data_AF-A0A2Z7CQV6-F1
#
_entry.id   AF-A0A2Z7CQV6-F1
#
_cell.length_a   1.000
_cell.length_b   1.000
_cell.length_c   1.000
_cell.angle_alpha   90.00
_cell.angle_beta   90.00
_cell.angle_gamma   90.00
#
_symmetry.space_group_name_H-M   'P 1'
#
loop_
_entity.id
_entity.type
_entity.pdbx_description
1 polymer ?
#
loop_
_entity_poly.entity_id
_entity_poly.type
_entity_poly.pdbx_seq_one_letter_code
_entity_poly.pdbx_strand_id
1 'polypeptide(L)'
;IIFCALGSEVRLSMDQFQELVLGIELTGFPFLAALKPPGGSDTVEEALPEGFKLRTEKRGVIHGGWVQQQLILSHPSVGCFVTHCGSGSLSEAMVNECQLVLLPHVGDQIINARLMGGDLRVGLEVRKGEEDGKFTKEEVMKTVKLVMDDGSESGKEIRANHGKWRDFLLTKGLENSYMDDFENNLRTLLD
;
A
#
# COMPACT_ATOMS: atom_id res chain seq x y z
N ILE A 1 1.01 8.26 10.36
CA ILE A 1 2.15 8.17 9.41
C ILE A 1 1.67 7.47 8.16
N ILE A 2 2.10 7.95 6.98
CA ILE A 2 1.96 7.24 5.71
C ILE A 2 3.16 6.29 5.59
N PHE A 3 2.90 5.00 5.42
CA PHE A 3 3.90 4.07 4.96
C PHE A 3 3.70 3.85 3.46
N CYS A 4 4.76 3.91 2.67
CA CYS A 4 4.71 3.66 1.24
C CYS A 4 5.77 2.63 0.87
N ALA A 5 5.36 1.53 0.25
CA ALA A 5 6.28 0.53 -0.29
C ALA A 5 5.67 -0.14 -1.52
N LEU A 6 6.47 -0.22 -2.59
CA LEU A 6 6.05 -0.81 -3.87
C LEU A 6 6.63 -2.22 -4.09
N GLY A 7 6.98 -2.90 -3.00
CA GLY A 7 7.49 -4.26 -3.04
C GLY A 7 8.88 -4.39 -3.68
N SER A 8 9.28 -5.63 -3.93
CA SER A 8 10.59 -5.96 -4.47
C SER A 8 10.65 -5.95 -5.99
N GLU A 9 9.53 -5.80 -6.70
CA GLU A 9 9.50 -5.94 -8.17
C GLU A 9 9.32 -4.60 -8.89
N VAL A 10 8.63 -3.64 -8.27
CA VAL A 10 8.32 -2.37 -8.91
C VAL A 10 9.54 -1.46 -8.90
N ARG A 11 9.95 -1.03 -10.10
CA ARG A 11 10.87 0.08 -10.30
C ARG A 11 10.16 1.14 -11.14
N LEU A 12 9.94 2.31 -10.56
CA LEU A 12 9.29 3.43 -11.25
C LEU A 12 10.24 4.08 -12.27
N SER A 13 9.66 4.74 -13.27
CA SER A 13 10.38 5.75 -14.03
C SER A 13 10.66 6.98 -13.16
N MET A 14 11.65 7.79 -13.55
CA MET A 14 12.04 9.00 -12.82
C MET A 14 10.84 9.93 -12.56
N ASP A 15 10.03 10.20 -13.58
CA ASP A 15 8.87 11.08 -13.49
C ASP A 15 7.81 10.53 -12.51
N GLN A 16 7.49 9.23 -12.57
CA GLN A 16 6.49 8.64 -11.66
C GLN A 16 7.00 8.52 -10.22
N PHE A 17 8.31 8.31 -10.02
CA PHE A 17 8.91 8.39 -8.69
C PHE A 17 8.75 9.79 -8.09
N GLN A 18 9.03 10.83 -8.87
CA GLN A 18 8.91 12.21 -8.41
C GLN A 18 7.45 12.59 -8.12
N GLU A 19 6.51 12.21 -8.99
CA GLU A 19 5.08 12.43 -8.76
C GLU A 19 4.60 11.72 -7.48
N LEU A 20 5.09 10.52 -7.18
CA LEU A 20 4.74 9.79 -5.96
C LEU A 20 5.23 10.52 -4.70
N VAL A 21 6.52 10.86 -4.63
CA VAL A 21 7.09 11.50 -3.43
C VAL A 21 6.55 12.91 -3.23
N LEU A 22 6.31 13.67 -4.30
CA LEU A 22 5.66 14.98 -4.23
C LEU A 22 4.20 14.85 -3.78
N GLY A 23 3.47 13.83 -4.26
CA GLY A 23 2.09 13.58 -3.84
C GLY A 23 2.01 13.31 -2.34
N ILE A 24 2.89 12.46 -1.83
CA ILE A 24 3.03 12.20 -0.39
C ILE A 24 3.43 13.48 0.36
N GLU A 25 4.38 14.27 -0.16
CA GLU A 25 4.80 15.54 0.43
C GLU A 25 3.62 16.50 0.62
N LEU A 26 2.80 16.67 -0.42
CA LEU A 26 1.64 17.57 -0.48
C LEU A 26 0.52 17.19 0.50
N THR A 27 0.51 15.95 1.01
CA THR A 27 -0.46 15.57 2.04
C THR A 27 -0.26 16.35 3.34
N GLY A 28 0.98 16.76 3.62
CA GLY A 28 1.39 17.34 4.90
C GLY A 28 1.59 16.32 6.03
N PHE A 29 1.24 15.05 5.82
CA PHE A 29 1.42 14.02 6.85
C PHE A 29 2.89 13.59 6.99
N PRO A 30 3.29 13.06 8.16
CA PRO A 30 4.56 12.36 8.29
C PRO A 30 4.55 11.06 7.49
N PHE A 31 5.68 10.69 6.90
CA PHE A 31 5.78 9.53 6.02
C PHE A 31 7.11 8.77 6.12
N LEU A 32 7.05 7.49 5.81
CA LEU A 32 8.17 6.61 5.49
C LEU A 32 7.90 5.98 4.13
N ALA A 33 8.73 6.26 3.13
CA ALA A 33 8.65 5.62 1.81
C ALA A 33 9.89 4.74 1.58
N ALA A 34 9.67 3.43 1.51
CA ALA A 34 10.68 2.45 1.13
C ALA A 34 10.52 2.15 -0.37
N LEU A 35 11.36 2.78 -1.19
CA LEU A 35 11.24 2.80 -2.64
C LEU A 35 12.57 2.41 -3.27
N LYS A 36 12.52 1.68 -4.39
CA LYS A 36 13.73 1.44 -5.18
C LYS A 36 14.17 2.72 -5.91
N PRO A 37 15.47 2.90 -6.16
CA PRO A 37 15.96 3.92 -7.08
C PRO A 37 15.23 3.80 -8.44
N PRO A 38 14.66 4.89 -8.98
CA PRO A 38 13.96 4.82 -10.26
C PRO A 38 14.92 4.57 -11.42
N GLY A 39 14.36 4.26 -12.59
CA GLY A 39 15.16 4.11 -13.81
C GLY A 39 15.97 5.38 -14.11
N GLY A 40 17.28 5.21 -14.33
CA GLY A 40 18.21 6.31 -14.58
C GLY A 40 18.89 6.91 -13.35
N SER A 41 18.70 6.32 -12.16
CA SER A 41 19.41 6.69 -10.93
C SER A 41 19.94 5.49 -10.18
N ASP A 42 21.08 5.67 -9.51
CA ASP A 42 21.70 4.62 -8.71
C ASP A 42 21.16 4.63 -7.28
N THR A 43 20.72 5.79 -6.79
CA THR A 43 20.18 6.00 -5.45
C THR A 43 18.83 6.71 -5.48
N VAL A 44 18.08 6.62 -4.36
CA VAL A 44 16.83 7.38 -4.22
C VAL A 44 17.11 8.87 -4.03
N GLU A 45 18.23 9.22 -3.37
CA GLU A 45 18.65 10.58 -3.08
C GLU A 45 18.89 11.40 -4.35
N GLU A 46 19.51 10.81 -5.37
CA GLU A 46 19.74 11.42 -6.68
C GLU A 46 18.45 11.72 -7.45
N ALA A 47 17.39 10.94 -7.19
CA ALA A 47 16.12 11.03 -7.89
C ALA A 47 15.13 12.01 -7.23
N LEU A 48 15.42 12.49 -6.03
CA LEU A 48 14.53 13.39 -5.30
C LEU A 48 14.39 14.74 -6.03
N PRO A 49 13.17 15.33 -6.04
CA PRO A 49 12.98 16.70 -6.52
C PRO A 49 13.88 17.70 -5.78
N GLU A 50 14.27 18.77 -6.48
CA GLU A 50 15.10 19.82 -5.89
C GLU A 50 14.49 20.36 -4.58
N GLY A 51 15.31 20.44 -3.54
CA GLY A 51 14.91 20.93 -2.20
C GLY A 51 14.01 19.98 -1.40
N PHE A 52 13.61 18.82 -1.93
CA PHE A 52 12.69 17.89 -1.27
C PHE A 52 13.15 17.49 0.14
N LYS A 53 14.43 17.14 0.28
CA LYS A 53 15.01 16.71 1.55
C LYS A 53 14.89 17.79 2.63
N LEU A 54 15.14 19.05 2.28
CA LEU A 54 15.01 20.18 3.20
C LEU A 54 13.55 20.41 3.60
N ARG A 55 12.61 20.34 2.64
CA ARG A 55 11.18 20.54 2.91
C ARG A 55 10.56 19.44 3.77
N THR A 56 11.16 18.26 3.80
CA THR A 56 10.60 17.06 4.46
C THR A 56 11.41 16.58 5.66
N GLU A 57 12.53 17.21 6.00
CA GLU A 57 13.51 16.75 7.01
C GLU A 57 12.89 16.36 8.37
N LYS A 58 11.83 17.05 8.81
CA LYS A 58 11.20 16.86 10.12
C LYS A 58 10.06 15.84 10.13
N ARG A 59 9.64 15.35 8.96
CA ARG A 59 8.41 14.56 8.82
C ARG A 59 8.52 13.39 7.85
N GLY A 60 9.57 13.32 7.05
CA GLY A 60 9.69 12.39 5.94
C GLY A 60 10.99 11.60 5.98
N VAL A 61 10.88 10.30 5.74
CA VAL A 61 12.02 9.42 5.47
C VAL A 61 11.80 8.74 4.13
N ILE A 62 12.79 8.85 3.24
CA ILE A 62 12.87 8.07 2.00
C ILE A 62 14.01 7.06 2.19
N HIS A 63 13.74 5.78 1.93
CA HIS A 63 14.70 4.71 2.09
C HIS A 63 14.80 3.89 0.81
N GLY A 64 16.02 3.74 0.29
CA GLY A 64 16.31 3.01 -0.96
C GLY A 64 16.33 1.49 -0.84
N GLY A 65 16.32 0.96 0.39
CA GLY A 65 16.53 -0.45 0.69
C GLY A 65 15.29 -1.18 1.21
N TRP A 66 15.52 -2.39 1.71
CA TRP A 66 14.48 -3.24 2.30
C TRP A 66 14.15 -2.80 3.73
N VAL A 67 12.89 -2.96 4.12
CA VAL A 67 12.39 -2.64 5.47
C VAL A 67 11.59 -3.80 6.06
N GLN A 68 11.50 -3.82 7.39
CA GLN A 68 10.67 -4.76 8.16
C GLN A 68 9.18 -4.39 8.02
N GLN A 69 8.60 -4.60 6.83
CA GLN A 69 7.26 -4.13 6.47
C GLN A 69 6.18 -4.57 7.47
N GLN A 70 6.18 -5.85 7.87
CA GLN A 70 5.21 -6.37 8.85
C GLN A 70 5.27 -5.64 10.21
N LEU A 71 6.47 -5.32 10.70
CA LEU A 71 6.64 -4.58 11.95
C LEU A 71 6.19 -3.12 11.81
N ILE A 72 6.38 -2.52 10.62
CA ILE A 72 5.92 -1.16 10.35
C ILE A 72 4.39 -1.14 10.30
N LEU A 73 3.77 -2.03 9.52
CA LEU A 73 2.31 -2.10 9.35
C LEU A 73 1.56 -2.37 10.67
N SER A 74 2.16 -3.13 11.59
CA SER A 74 1.57 -3.41 12.91
C SER A 74 1.67 -2.26 13.91
N HIS A 75 2.42 -1.20 13.59
CA HIS A 75 2.55 -0.07 14.50
C HIS A 75 1.30 0.82 14.43
N PRO A 76 0.65 1.17 15.57
CA PRO A 76 -0.63 1.89 15.58
C PRO A 76 -0.56 3.30 14.97
N SER A 77 0.64 3.91 14.91
CA SER A 77 0.85 5.19 14.22
C SER A 77 0.80 5.11 12.69
N VAL A 78 0.76 3.93 12.08
CA VAL A 78 0.61 3.79 10.62
C VAL A 78 -0.87 3.86 10.26
N GLY A 79 -1.27 5.01 9.72
CA GLY A 79 -2.68 5.25 9.36
C GLY A 79 -3.00 4.92 7.90
N CYS A 80 -1.98 4.89 7.03
CA CYS A 80 -2.15 4.67 5.60
C CYS A 80 -0.97 3.87 5.05
N PHE A 81 -1.27 2.88 4.22
CA PHE A 81 -0.29 2.13 3.45
C PHE A 81 -0.53 2.35 1.94
N VAL A 82 0.43 3.00 1.28
CA VAL A 82 0.47 3.11 -0.18
C VAL A 82 1.23 1.90 -0.72
N THR A 83 0.51 1.03 -1.42
CA THR A 83 1.00 -0.28 -1.83
C THR A 83 0.86 -0.52 -3.33
N HIS A 84 1.81 -1.28 -3.89
CA HIS A 84 1.74 -1.81 -5.24
C HIS A 84 0.72 -2.95 -5.43
N CYS A 85 0.00 -3.37 -4.38
CA CYS A 85 -1.03 -4.41 -4.44
C CYS A 85 -0.49 -5.84 -4.72
N GLY A 86 0.77 -6.13 -4.40
CA GLY A 86 1.27 -7.50 -4.39
C GLY A 86 0.60 -8.32 -3.29
N SER A 87 0.29 -9.59 -3.57
CA SER A 87 -0.50 -10.47 -2.68
C SER A 87 0.06 -10.55 -1.25
N GLY A 88 1.38 -10.71 -1.09
CA GLY A 88 2.01 -10.75 0.23
C GLY A 88 1.84 -9.45 1.02
N SER A 89 2.03 -8.29 0.38
CA SER A 89 1.84 -7.00 1.03
C SER A 89 0.37 -6.71 1.36
N LEU A 90 -0.57 -7.18 0.55
CA LEU A 90 -1.99 -7.08 0.86
C LEU A 90 -2.36 -7.99 2.03
N SER A 91 -1.87 -9.23 2.08
CA SER A 91 -2.08 -10.13 3.22
C SER A 91 -1.61 -9.49 4.54
N GLU A 92 -0.39 -8.96 4.56
CA GLU A 92 0.13 -8.23 5.72
C GLU A 92 -0.72 -7.02 6.09
N ALA A 93 -1.21 -6.25 5.13
CA ALA A 93 -1.99 -5.05 5.40
C ALA A 93 -3.43 -5.36 5.85
N MET A 94 -4.02 -6.45 5.35
CA MET A 94 -5.40 -6.86 5.67
C MET A 94 -5.56 -7.36 7.11
N VAL A 95 -4.48 -7.79 7.76
CA VAL A 95 -4.48 -8.20 9.17
C VAL A 95 -4.09 -7.07 10.14
N ASN A 96 -3.80 -5.87 9.63
CA ASN A 96 -3.46 -4.67 10.42
C ASN A 96 -4.55 -3.59 10.29
N GLU A 97 -4.38 -2.42 10.92
CA GLU A 97 -5.43 -1.38 10.99
C GLU A 97 -5.27 -0.22 9.99
N CYS A 98 -4.15 -0.18 9.26
CA CYS A 98 -3.87 0.89 8.32
C CYS A 98 -4.82 0.88 7.12
N GLN A 99 -5.15 2.08 6.61
CA GLN A 99 -5.98 2.22 5.41
C GLN A 99 -5.17 2.02 4.14
N LEU A 100 -5.78 1.46 3.09
CA LEU A 100 -5.07 1.06 1.88
C LEU A 100 -5.24 2.09 0.76
N VAL A 101 -4.11 2.56 0.23
CA VAL A 101 -4.03 3.27 -1.04
C VAL A 101 -3.40 2.33 -2.07
N LEU A 102 -4.19 2.03 -3.10
CA LEU A 102 -3.87 1.02 -4.10
C LEU A 102 -3.18 1.71 -5.29
N LEU A 103 -1.95 1.30 -5.58
CA LEU A 103 -1.15 1.82 -6.68
C LEU A 103 -0.55 0.66 -7.49
N PRO A 104 -1.39 -0.17 -8.15
CA PRO A 104 -0.92 -1.35 -8.86
C PRO A 104 0.04 -0.99 -9.99
N HIS A 105 1.01 -1.85 -10.30
CA HIS A 105 1.98 -1.58 -11.36
C HIS A 105 1.91 -2.60 -12.51
N VAL A 106 1.98 -3.90 -12.21
CA VAL A 106 2.10 -4.95 -13.22
C VAL A 106 1.30 -6.21 -12.87
N GLY A 107 0.89 -6.96 -13.90
CA GLY A 107 0.40 -8.33 -13.75
C GLY A 107 -0.81 -8.46 -12.84
N ASP A 108 -0.70 -9.37 -11.87
CA ASP A 108 -1.74 -9.71 -10.90
C ASP A 108 -2.08 -8.54 -9.96
N GLN A 109 -1.17 -7.60 -9.75
CA GLN A 109 -1.40 -6.42 -8.91
C GLN A 109 -2.63 -5.61 -9.35
N ILE A 110 -2.89 -5.54 -10.65
CA ILE A 110 -4.05 -4.82 -11.22
C ILE A 110 -5.35 -5.55 -10.84
N ILE A 111 -5.34 -6.88 -10.88
CA ILE A 111 -6.48 -7.71 -10.48
C ILE A 111 -6.71 -7.57 -8.98
N ASN A 112 -5.64 -7.64 -8.19
CA ASN A 112 -5.69 -7.47 -6.74
C ASN A 112 -6.24 -6.08 -6.37
N ALA A 113 -5.83 -5.02 -7.06
CA ALA A 113 -6.35 -3.68 -6.82
C ALA A 113 -7.86 -3.58 -7.10
N ARG A 114 -8.34 -4.20 -8.18
CA ARG A 114 -9.77 -4.24 -8.50
C ARG A 114 -10.57 -5.01 -7.45
N LEU A 115 -10.06 -6.14 -6.99
CA LEU A 115 -10.68 -6.90 -5.90
C LEU A 115 -10.74 -6.05 -4.62
N MET A 116 -9.62 -5.45 -4.21
CA MET A 116 -9.52 -4.69 -2.96
C MET A 116 -10.33 -3.40 -2.98
N GLY A 117 -10.28 -2.63 -4.07
CA GLY A 117 -10.96 -1.34 -4.19
C GLY A 117 -12.40 -1.43 -4.68
N GLY A 118 -12.73 -2.43 -5.51
CA GLY A 118 -14.04 -2.59 -6.13
C GLY A 118 -14.96 -3.52 -5.35
N ASP A 119 -14.56 -4.78 -5.20
CA ASP A 119 -15.42 -5.84 -4.63
C ASP A 119 -15.43 -5.78 -3.11
N LEU A 120 -14.25 -5.75 -2.48
CA LEU A 120 -14.11 -5.71 -1.03
C LEU A 120 -14.27 -4.30 -0.46
N ARG A 121 -13.95 -3.28 -1.27
CA ARG A 121 -13.96 -1.85 -0.90
C ARG A 121 -13.19 -1.56 0.39
N VAL A 122 -11.98 -2.11 0.49
CA VAL A 122 -11.07 -2.00 1.65
C VAL A 122 -9.91 -1.03 1.39
N GLY A 123 -9.89 -0.41 0.22
CA GLY A 123 -8.89 0.58 -0.16
C GLY A 123 -9.37 1.43 -1.32
N LEU A 124 -8.58 2.45 -1.67
CA LEU A 124 -8.86 3.34 -2.79
C LEU A 124 -7.71 3.34 -3.78
N GLU A 125 -8.02 3.10 -5.05
CA GLU A 125 -7.03 3.13 -6.13
C GLU A 125 -6.73 4.57 -6.56
N VAL A 126 -5.43 4.87 -6.69
CA VAL A 126 -4.98 6.16 -7.24
C VAL A 126 -5.34 6.21 -8.72
N ARG A 127 -6.09 7.23 -9.11
CA ARG A 127 -6.49 7.42 -10.50
C ARG A 127 -5.26 7.67 -11.38
N LYS A 128 -5.24 7.00 -12.53
CA LYS A 128 -4.23 7.17 -13.59
C LYS A 128 -4.87 7.77 -14.84
N GLY A 129 -4.06 8.45 -15.65
CA GLY A 129 -4.46 8.93 -16.97
C GLY A 129 -4.84 7.78 -17.90
N GLU A 130 -5.91 7.96 -18.67
CA GLU A 130 -6.43 6.91 -19.56
C GLU A 130 -5.50 6.61 -20.73
N GLU A 131 -4.78 7.62 -21.22
CA GLU A 131 -3.90 7.49 -22.40
C GLU A 131 -2.49 7.01 -22.04
N ASP A 132 -1.89 7.55 -20.97
CA ASP A 132 -0.50 7.28 -20.61
C ASP A 132 -0.33 6.29 -19.45
N GLY A 133 -1.42 5.95 -18.75
CA GLY A 133 -1.41 5.07 -17.59
C GLY A 133 -0.64 5.63 -16.38
N LYS A 134 -0.38 6.94 -16.34
CA LYS A 134 0.42 7.60 -15.31
C LYS A 134 -0.44 8.21 -14.23
N PHE A 135 0.04 8.21 -12.99
CA PHE A 135 -0.57 8.97 -11.90
C PHE A 135 0.13 10.31 -11.72
N THR A 136 -0.56 11.25 -11.07
CA THR A 136 0.00 12.55 -10.68
C THR A 136 0.07 12.69 -9.16
N LYS A 137 0.91 13.61 -8.70
CA LYS A 137 1.04 13.99 -7.29
C LYS A 137 -0.28 14.46 -6.70
N GLU A 138 -1.13 15.14 -7.48
CA GLU A 138 -2.45 15.57 -7.05
C GLU A 138 -3.37 14.39 -6.77
N GLU A 139 -3.39 13.38 -7.65
CA GLU A 139 -4.22 12.17 -7.43
C GLU A 139 -3.69 11.33 -6.27
N VAL A 140 -2.37 11.21 -6.11
CA VAL A 140 -1.76 10.56 -4.93
C VAL A 140 -2.16 11.30 -3.65
N MET A 141 -1.97 12.62 -3.61
CA MET A 141 -2.29 13.45 -2.44
C MET A 141 -3.78 13.37 -2.08
N LYS A 142 -4.65 13.50 -3.08
CA LYS A 142 -6.11 13.42 -2.92
C LYS A 142 -6.53 12.07 -2.37
N THR A 143 -6.02 10.99 -2.95
CA THR A 143 -6.36 9.61 -2.55
C THR A 143 -5.94 9.34 -1.12
N VAL A 144 -4.70 9.69 -0.76
CA VAL A 144 -4.20 9.55 0.62
C VAL A 144 -5.02 10.37 1.61
N LYS A 145 -5.32 11.64 1.30
CA LYS A 145 -6.14 12.47 2.19
C LYS A 145 -7.55 11.89 2.35
N LEU A 146 -8.15 11.38 1.29
CA LEU A 146 -9.51 10.83 1.35
C LEU A 146 -9.60 9.59 2.23
N VAL A 147 -8.64 8.67 2.16
CA VAL A 147 -8.64 7.47 3.02
C VAL A 147 -8.30 7.79 4.47
N MET A 148 -7.52 8.85 4.71
CA MET A 148 -7.15 9.32 6.05
C MET A 148 -8.15 10.31 6.66
N ASP A 149 -9.19 10.71 5.93
CA ASP A 149 -10.22 11.63 6.43
C ASP A 149 -11.29 10.87 7.23
N ASP A 150 -11.38 11.15 8.53
CA ASP A 150 -12.39 10.58 9.43
C ASP A 150 -13.81 11.09 9.13
N GLY A 151 -13.92 12.28 8.52
CA GLY A 151 -15.18 12.90 8.12
C GLY A 151 -15.75 12.39 6.80
N SER A 152 -14.91 11.78 5.95
CA SER A 152 -15.32 11.29 4.63
C SER A 152 -16.20 10.05 4.72
N GLU A 153 -17.39 10.09 4.11
CA GLU A 153 -18.28 8.91 4.02
C GLU A 153 -17.59 7.74 3.31
N SER A 154 -16.83 8.02 2.24
CA SER A 154 -16.04 7.01 1.54
C SER A 154 -14.96 6.42 2.44
N GLY A 155 -14.29 7.26 3.24
CA GLY A 155 -13.29 6.81 4.21
C GLY A 155 -13.89 5.93 5.31
N LYS A 156 -15.09 6.26 5.79
CA LYS A 156 -15.83 5.46 6.78
C LYS A 156 -16.23 4.09 6.23
N GLU A 157 -16.75 4.03 5.00
CA GLU A 157 -17.09 2.76 4.34
C GLU A 157 -15.85 1.87 4.20
N ILE A 158 -14.74 2.42 3.71
CA ILE A 158 -13.47 1.70 3.55
C ILE A 158 -12.99 1.14 4.88
N ARG A 159 -12.95 1.97 5.94
CA ARG A 159 -12.55 1.55 7.30
C ARG A 159 -13.43 0.44 7.84
N ALA A 160 -14.75 0.56 7.69
CA ALA A 160 -15.70 -0.43 8.17
C ALA A 160 -15.54 -1.77 7.45
N ASN A 161 -15.39 -1.76 6.13
CA ASN A 161 -15.17 -2.97 5.34
C ASN A 161 -13.84 -3.63 5.66
N HIS A 162 -12.77 -2.83 5.75
CA HIS A 162 -11.44 -3.33 6.10
C HIS A 162 -11.45 -3.98 7.50
N GLY A 163 -12.07 -3.32 8.49
CA GLY A 163 -12.26 -3.89 9.83
C GLY A 163 -13.02 -5.21 9.83
N LYS A 164 -14.13 -5.31 9.08
CA LYS A 164 -14.90 -6.55 8.94
C LYS A 164 -14.05 -7.70 8.37
N TRP A 165 -13.29 -7.43 7.31
CA TRP A 165 -12.43 -8.44 6.69
C TRP A 165 -11.25 -8.82 7.58
N ARG A 166 -10.63 -7.85 8.24
CA ARG A 166 -9.58 -8.10 9.23
C ARG A 166 -10.07 -9.00 10.36
N ASP A 167 -11.21 -8.68 10.96
CA ASP A 167 -11.78 -9.46 12.06
C ASP A 167 -12.14 -10.89 11.60
N PHE A 168 -12.63 -11.04 10.37
CA PHE A 168 -12.83 -12.36 9.76
C PHE A 168 -11.51 -13.12 9.61
N LEU A 169 -10.47 -12.51 9.02
CA LEU A 169 -9.16 -13.14 8.82
C LEU A 169 -8.48 -13.52 10.14
N LEU A 170 -8.69 -12.73 11.20
CA LEU A 170 -8.16 -12.97 12.54
C LEU A 170 -9.05 -13.90 13.38
N THR A 171 -10.09 -14.51 12.80
CA THR A 171 -10.96 -15.44 13.53
C THR A 171 -10.14 -16.60 14.06
N LYS A 172 -10.18 -16.80 15.39
CA LYS A 172 -9.43 -17.85 16.06
C LYS A 172 -9.76 -19.23 15.48
N GLY A 173 -8.74 -19.90 14.95
CA GLY A 173 -8.86 -21.25 14.40
C GLY A 173 -9.24 -21.31 12.91
N LEU A 174 -9.44 -20.17 12.23
CA LEU A 174 -9.75 -20.15 10.79
C LEU A 174 -8.64 -20.84 9.98
N GLU A 175 -7.39 -20.40 10.15
CA GLU A 175 -6.25 -21.00 9.44
C GLU A 175 -6.08 -22.49 9.78
N ASN A 176 -6.20 -22.84 11.06
CA ASN A 176 -6.10 -24.23 11.51
C ASN A 176 -7.16 -25.12 10.86
N SER A 177 -8.42 -24.66 10.76
CA SER A 177 -9.47 -25.44 10.13
C SER A 177 -9.17 -25.80 8.68
N TYR A 178 -8.61 -24.86 7.90
CA TYR A 178 -8.23 -25.14 6.52
C TYR A 178 -7.06 -26.12 6.42
N MET A 179 -6.08 -26.01 7.32
CA MET A 179 -4.93 -26.92 7.36
C MET A 179 -5.35 -28.34 7.78
N ASP A 180 -6.18 -28.46 8.82
CA ASP A 180 -6.68 -29.74 9.33
C ASP A 180 -7.54 -30.46 8.29
N ASP A 181 -8.46 -29.74 7.63
CA ASP A 181 -9.30 -30.28 6.56
C ASP A 181 -8.46 -30.73 5.37
N PHE A 182 -7.45 -29.95 4.99
CA PHE A 182 -6.53 -30.32 3.92
C PHE A 182 -5.74 -31.60 4.27
N GLU A 183 -5.21 -31.70 5.49
CA GLU A 183 -4.53 -32.91 5.96
C GLU A 183 -5.45 -34.14 5.91
N ASN A 184 -6.68 -34.03 6.40
CA ASN A 184 -7.66 -35.11 6.37
C ASN A 184 -7.99 -35.55 4.94
N ASN A 185 -8.15 -34.60 4.02
CA ASN A 185 -8.39 -34.90 2.61
C ASN A 185 -7.20 -35.61 1.96
N LEU A 186 -5.97 -35.20 2.27
CA LEU A 186 -4.77 -35.87 1.78
C LEU A 186 -4.67 -37.30 2.29
N ARG A 187 -4.98 -37.54 3.57
CA ARG A 187 -5.02 -38.89 4.16
C ARG A 187 -6.04 -39.77 3.44
N THR A 188 -7.24 -39.25 3.21
CA THR A 188 -8.32 -39.97 2.50
C THR A 188 -7.96 -40.33 1.05
N LEU A 189 -7.13 -39.52 0.37
CA LEU A 189 -6.69 -39.82 -1.00
C LEU A 189 -5.64 -40.94 -1.09
N LEU A 190 -5.01 -41.28 0.04
CA LEU A 190 -3.95 -42.30 0.11
C LEU A 190 -4.46 -43.67 0.58
N ASP A 191 -5.66 -43.72 1.16
CA ASP A 191 -6.37 -44.94 1.56
C ASP A 191 -7.19 -45.55 0.41
#